data_AF-A0A553WGX7-F1
#
_entry.id   AF-A0A553WGX7-F1
#
_cell.length_a   1.000
_cell.length_b   1.000
_cell.length_c   1.000
_cell.angle_alpha   90.00
_cell.angle_beta   90.00
_cell.angle_gamma   90.00
#
_symmetry.space_group_name_H-M   'P 1'
#
loop_
_entity.id
_entity.type
_entity.pdbx_description
1 polymer ?
#
loop_
_entity_poly.entity_id
_entity_poly.type
_entity_poly.pdbx_seq_one_letter_code
_entity_poly.pdbx_strand_id
1 'polypeptide(L)'
;MTEIADNRILRMARWLVYLIMGFVAFAGSVLALVCVILPFYWTEAIAELSKVHPDLNPLTLLPHLLSVFALGILTLGLIWTVMRKLLAIIASVEEGNPFVRANAIRLKAIGWLMVGLQIVGVPLAIAAGTVADMFGESDTGWDFSLNGILAILLVFILAGIFERGAEMREELEGTI
;
A
#
# COMPACT_ATOMS: atom_id res chain seq x y z
N MET A 1 4.59 33.67 14.19
CA MET A 1 3.50 33.14 13.32
C MET A 1 3.88 31.82 12.64
N THR A 2 5.16 31.41 12.62
CA THR A 2 5.67 30.16 12.01
C THR A 2 5.33 28.89 12.81
N GLU A 3 5.29 28.96 14.13
CA GLU A 3 5.05 27.79 15.01
C GLU A 3 3.61 27.22 14.92
N ILE A 4 2.62 28.07 14.64
CA ILE A 4 1.21 27.67 14.56
C ILE A 4 0.88 26.98 13.22
N ALA A 5 1.59 27.35 12.13
CA ALA A 5 1.37 26.75 10.81
C ALA A 5 1.91 25.32 10.74
N ASP A 6 3.08 25.07 11.35
CA ASP A 6 3.77 23.78 11.29
C ASP A 6 2.98 22.66 12.00
N ASN A 7 2.41 22.97 13.17
CA ASN A 7 1.57 22.04 13.93
C ASN A 7 0.27 21.68 13.18
N ARG A 8 -0.30 22.62 12.41
CA ARG A 8 -1.54 22.36 11.63
C ARG A 8 -1.28 21.44 10.45
N ILE A 9 -0.15 21.62 9.75
CA ILE A 9 0.21 20.78 8.60
C ILE A 9 0.48 19.34 9.05
N LEU A 10 1.27 19.15 10.12
CA LEU A 10 1.56 17.81 10.65
C LEU A 10 0.31 17.10 11.16
N ARG A 11 -0.58 17.83 11.83
CA ARG A 11 -1.87 17.28 12.29
C ARG A 11 -2.77 16.87 11.14
N MET A 12 -2.83 17.67 10.06
CA MET A 12 -3.58 17.31 8.85
C MET A 12 -2.97 16.09 8.16
N ALA A 13 -1.63 16.02 8.04
CA ALA A 13 -0.94 14.86 7.48
C ALA A 13 -1.23 13.60 8.29
N ARG A 14 -1.17 13.67 9.63
CA ARG A 14 -1.52 12.56 10.51
C ARG A 14 -2.97 12.11 10.32
N TRP A 15 -3.91 13.05 10.28
CA TRP A 15 -5.32 12.73 10.08
C TRP A 15 -5.57 12.06 8.74
N LEU A 16 -4.94 12.56 7.68
CA LEU A 16 -4.98 11.95 6.34
C LEU A 16 -4.43 10.53 6.35
N VAL A 17 -3.30 10.28 7.04
CA VAL A 17 -2.73 8.92 7.18
C VAL A 17 -3.72 7.99 7.89
N TYR A 18 -4.36 8.43 8.97
CA TYR A 18 -5.37 7.62 9.65
C TYR A 18 -6.60 7.36 8.79
N LEU A 19 -7.05 8.33 8.00
CA LEU A 19 -8.15 8.15 7.06
C LEU A 19 -7.81 7.10 6.00
N ILE A 20 -6.62 7.16 5.41
CA ILE A 20 -6.14 6.14 4.45
C ILE A 20 -6.05 4.77 5.12
N MET A 21 -5.51 4.69 6.33
CA MET A 21 -5.46 3.44 7.10
C MET A 21 -6.86 2.91 7.40
N GLY A 22 -7.83 3.78 7.68
CA GLY A 22 -9.23 3.40 7.86
C GLY A 22 -9.81 2.73 6.62
N PHE A 23 -9.58 3.30 5.43
CA PHE A 23 -10.00 2.69 4.17
C PHE A 23 -9.29 1.37 3.89
N VAL A 24 -7.98 1.28 4.15
CA VAL A 24 -7.21 0.04 3.98
C VAL A 24 -7.71 -1.05 4.91
N ALA A 25 -7.98 -0.73 6.18
CA ALA A 25 -8.53 -1.67 7.15
C ALA A 25 -9.95 -2.11 6.77
N PHE A 26 -10.80 -1.19 6.31
CA PHE A 26 -12.13 -1.50 5.82
C PHE A 26 -12.09 -2.44 4.61
N ALA A 27 -11.32 -2.09 3.58
CA ALA A 27 -11.14 -2.93 2.39
C ALA A 27 -10.58 -4.31 2.74
N GLY A 28 -9.57 -4.36 3.62
CA GLY A 28 -9.00 -5.62 4.10
C GLY A 28 -10.00 -6.48 4.88
N SER A 29 -10.86 -5.85 5.69
CA SER A 29 -11.91 -6.55 6.44
C SER A 29 -12.98 -7.12 5.52
N VAL A 30 -13.42 -6.34 4.53
CA VAL A 30 -14.38 -6.81 3.50
C VAL A 30 -13.77 -7.96 2.71
N LEU A 31 -12.53 -7.83 2.26
CA LEU A 31 -11.86 -8.87 1.50
C LEU A 31 -11.67 -10.16 2.32
N ALA A 32 -11.28 -10.04 3.59
CA ALA A 32 -11.19 -11.18 4.50
C ALA A 32 -12.56 -11.85 4.72
N LEU A 33 -13.62 -11.06 4.88
CA LEU A 33 -14.98 -11.57 5.01
C LEU A 33 -15.41 -12.35 3.74
N VAL A 34 -15.13 -11.80 2.55
CA VAL A 34 -15.41 -12.47 1.27
C VAL A 34 -14.66 -13.80 1.19
N CYS A 35 -13.37 -13.84 1.54
CA CYS A 35 -12.60 -15.09 1.55
C CYS A 35 -13.18 -16.16 2.48
N VAL A 36 -13.79 -15.76 3.61
CA VAL A 36 -14.43 -16.68 4.56
C VAL A 36 -15.80 -17.14 4.06
N ILE A 37 -16.60 -16.24 3.48
CA ILE A 37 -17.98 -16.54 3.06
C ILE A 37 -18.01 -17.29 1.73
N LEU A 38 -17.16 -16.93 0.76
CA LEU A 38 -17.21 -17.42 -0.61
C LEU A 38 -17.27 -18.96 -0.71
N PRO A 39 -16.46 -19.76 0.03
CA PRO A 39 -16.51 -21.22 -0.08
C PRO A 39 -17.88 -21.82 0.27
N PHE A 40 -18.63 -21.18 1.17
CA PHE A 40 -19.95 -21.67 1.59
C PHE A 40 -21.04 -21.40 0.56
N TYR A 41 -20.91 -20.33 -0.23
CA TYR A 41 -21.89 -19.91 -1.24
C TYR A 41 -21.41 -20.14 -2.68
N TRP A 42 -20.26 -20.79 -2.87
CA TRP A 42 -19.63 -20.93 -4.19
C TRP A 42 -20.55 -21.58 -5.22
N THR A 43 -21.25 -22.66 -4.84
CA THR A 43 -22.15 -23.39 -5.74
C THR A 43 -23.33 -22.53 -6.19
N GLU A 44 -23.93 -21.77 -5.27
CA GLU A 44 -25.04 -20.84 -5.57
C GLU A 44 -24.56 -19.66 -6.41
N ALA A 45 -23.42 -19.06 -6.04
CA ALA A 45 -22.82 -17.94 -6.76
C ALA A 45 -22.53 -18.30 -8.22
N ILE A 46 -21.92 -19.46 -8.48
CA ILE A 46 -21.64 -19.94 -9.84
C ILE A 46 -22.92 -20.27 -10.60
N ALA A 47 -23.94 -20.84 -9.96
CA ALA A 47 -25.21 -21.14 -10.59
C ALA A 47 -25.98 -19.88 -11.03
N GLU A 48 -25.85 -18.78 -10.27
CA GLU A 48 -26.40 -17.49 -10.69
C GLU A 48 -25.56 -16.84 -11.79
N LEU A 49 -24.24 -16.93 -11.68
CA LEU A 49 -23.30 -16.37 -12.64
C LEU A 49 -23.42 -17.02 -14.03
N SER A 50 -23.64 -18.34 -14.08
CA SER A 50 -23.79 -19.08 -15.34
C SER A 50 -25.07 -18.75 -16.11
N LYS A 51 -26.09 -18.18 -15.45
CA LYS A 51 -27.28 -17.64 -16.13
C LYS A 51 -26.95 -16.40 -16.96
N VAL A 52 -25.98 -15.61 -16.51
CA VAL A 52 -25.56 -14.35 -17.15
C VAL A 52 -24.39 -14.59 -18.11
N HIS A 53 -23.46 -15.47 -17.75
CA HIS A 53 -22.28 -15.83 -18.53
C HIS A 53 -22.16 -17.35 -18.68
N PRO A 54 -22.80 -17.94 -19.70
CA PRO A 54 -22.89 -19.40 -19.87
C PRO A 54 -21.55 -20.10 -20.15
N ASP A 55 -20.59 -19.37 -20.70
CA ASP A 55 -19.28 -19.90 -21.12
C ASP A 55 -18.24 -19.92 -19.98
N LEU A 56 -18.59 -19.42 -18.80
CA LEU A 56 -17.70 -19.42 -17.64
C LEU A 56 -17.46 -20.83 -17.13
N ASN A 57 -16.19 -21.24 -17.10
CA ASN A 57 -15.79 -22.49 -16.47
C ASN A 57 -15.48 -22.26 -14.98
N PRO A 58 -16.26 -22.84 -14.04
CA PRO A 58 -16.05 -22.62 -12.61
C PRO A 58 -14.69 -23.13 -12.10
N LEU A 59 -14.15 -24.17 -12.73
CA LEU A 59 -12.87 -24.77 -12.34
C LEU A 59 -11.68 -23.87 -12.67
N THR A 60 -11.80 -23.02 -13.70
CA THR A 60 -10.76 -22.05 -14.07
C THR A 60 -10.91 -20.73 -13.33
N LEU A 61 -12.15 -20.30 -13.03
CA LEU A 61 -12.44 -19.05 -12.35
C LEU A 61 -11.93 -19.02 -10.89
N LEU A 62 -12.19 -20.09 -10.12
CA LEU A 62 -11.85 -20.14 -8.69
C LEU A 62 -10.37 -19.85 -8.39
N PRO A 63 -9.37 -20.52 -9.02
CA PRO A 63 -7.97 -20.27 -8.72
C PRO A 63 -7.51 -18.84 -9.10
N HIS A 64 -8.07 -18.25 -10.16
CA HIS A 64 -7.75 -16.88 -10.57
C HIS A 64 -8.36 -15.86 -9.60
N LEU A 65 -9.59 -16.11 -9.12
CA LEU A 65 -10.22 -15.27 -8.11
C LEU A 65 -9.43 -15.32 -6.78
N LEU A 66 -9.01 -16.50 -6.35
CA LEU A 66 -8.20 -16.67 -5.14
C LEU A 66 -6.82 -15.99 -5.26
N SER A 67 -6.20 -16.01 -6.44
CA SER A 67 -4.92 -15.31 -6.65
C SER A 67 -5.08 -13.80 -6.56
N VAL A 68 -6.16 -13.24 -7.14
CA VAL A 68 -6.52 -11.81 -6.99
C VAL A 68 -6.71 -11.45 -5.51
N PHE A 69 -7.45 -12.27 -4.75
CA PHE A 69 -7.66 -12.02 -3.32
C PHE A 69 -6.37 -12.09 -2.52
N ALA A 70 -5.52 -13.09 -2.74
CA ALA A 70 -4.24 -13.23 -2.06
C ALA A 70 -3.32 -12.03 -2.34
N LEU A 71 -3.21 -11.62 -3.60
CA LEU A 71 -2.39 -10.47 -4.02
C LEU A 71 -2.98 -9.14 -3.52
N GLY A 72 -4.31 -9.04 -3.46
CA GLY A 72 -5.02 -7.89 -2.86
C GLY A 72 -4.73 -7.74 -1.37
N ILE A 73 -4.80 -8.83 -0.60
CA ILE A 73 -4.45 -8.85 0.84
C ILE A 73 -2.98 -8.44 1.04
N LEU A 74 -2.07 -9.00 0.23
CA LEU A 74 -0.66 -8.65 0.27
C LEU A 74 -0.44 -7.15 0.01
N THR A 75 -1.08 -6.61 -1.02
CA THR A 75 -1.02 -5.18 -1.38
C THR A 75 -1.51 -4.30 -0.23
N LEU A 76 -2.66 -4.62 0.37
CA LEU A 76 -3.20 -3.89 1.52
C LEU A 76 -2.25 -3.95 2.73
N GLY A 77 -1.63 -5.11 2.99
CA GLY A 77 -0.63 -5.27 4.06
C GLY A 77 0.63 -4.44 3.85
N LEU A 78 1.10 -4.32 2.59
CA LEU A 78 2.22 -3.45 2.24
C LEU A 78 1.86 -1.97 2.46
N ILE A 79 0.71 -1.52 1.96
CA ILE A 79 0.22 -0.15 2.15
C ILE A 79 0.08 0.17 3.64
N TRP A 80 -0.53 -0.72 4.41
CA TRP A 80 -0.66 -0.56 5.86
C TRP A 80 0.70 -0.38 6.54
N THR A 81 1.71 -1.14 6.12
CA THR A 81 3.06 -1.06 6.68
C THR A 81 3.77 0.24 6.30
N VAL A 82 3.56 0.74 5.07
CA VAL A 82 4.05 2.07 4.65
C VAL A 82 3.42 3.16 5.53
N MET A 83 2.08 3.14 5.68
CA MET A 83 1.36 4.12 6.49
C MET A 83 1.81 4.14 7.96
N ARG A 84 2.03 2.96 8.57
CA ARG A 84 2.55 2.88 9.95
C ARG A 84 3.94 3.51 10.10
N LYS A 85 4.83 3.31 9.11
CA LYS A 85 6.17 3.91 9.14
C LYS A 85 6.10 5.43 8.94
N LEU A 86 5.23 5.90 8.06
CA LEU A 86 4.98 7.32 7.84
C LEU A 86 4.44 7.99 9.11
N LEU A 87 3.49 7.35 9.79
CA LEU A 87 2.94 7.84 11.06
C LEU A 87 4.03 7.99 12.14
N ALA A 88 4.96 7.03 12.22
CA ALA A 88 6.09 7.10 13.15
C ALA A 88 7.06 8.25 12.82
N ILE A 89 7.25 8.57 11.53
CA ILE A 89 8.03 9.76 11.12
C ILE A 89 7.28 11.02 11.54
N ILE A 90 5.98 11.14 11.25
CA ILE A 90 5.16 12.31 11.65
C ILE A 90 5.21 12.52 13.16
N ALA A 91 5.10 11.45 13.97
CA ALA A 91 5.21 11.53 15.42
C ALA A 91 6.56 12.13 15.87
N SER A 92 7.68 11.65 15.33
CA SER A 92 9.00 12.19 15.69
C SER A 92 9.21 13.64 15.23
N VAL A 93 8.59 14.05 14.11
CA VAL A 93 8.67 15.43 13.64
C VAL A 93 7.87 16.36 14.54
N GLU A 94 6.71 15.94 15.04
CA GLU A 94 5.94 16.71 16.03
C GLU A 94 6.67 16.86 17.37
N GLU A 95 7.50 15.89 17.74
CA GLU A 95 8.39 15.97 18.90
C GLU A 95 9.62 16.88 18.67
N GLY A 96 9.73 17.53 17.51
CA GLY A 96 10.86 18.40 17.15
C GLY A 96 12.12 17.65 16.72
N ASN A 97 12.03 16.35 16.45
CA ASN A 97 13.16 15.47 16.15
C ASN A 97 13.08 14.90 14.71
N PRO A 98 13.12 15.73 13.66
CA PRO A 98 12.97 15.27 12.27
C PRO A 98 14.16 14.41 11.80
N PHE A 99 15.39 14.78 12.16
CA PHE A 99 16.63 14.13 11.71
C PHE A 99 17.19 13.17 12.75
N VAL A 100 16.40 12.17 13.12
CA VAL A 100 16.89 11.03 13.90
C VAL A 100 17.22 9.86 12.97
N ARG A 101 18.28 9.11 13.27
CA ARG A 101 18.68 7.95 12.46
C ARG A 101 17.56 6.92 12.27
N ALA A 102 16.64 6.81 13.23
CA ALA A 102 15.44 5.99 13.11
C ALA A 102 14.54 6.39 11.92
N ASN A 103 14.44 7.69 11.59
CA ASN A 103 13.63 8.16 10.47
C ASN A 103 14.26 7.82 9.11
N ALA A 104 15.59 7.91 8.99
CA ALA A 104 16.29 7.45 7.79
C ALA A 104 16.02 5.96 7.50
N ILE A 105 16.07 5.12 8.55
CA ILE A 105 15.76 3.69 8.45
C ILE A 105 14.29 3.46 8.05
N ARG A 106 13.36 4.20 8.68
CA ARG A 106 11.92 4.13 8.34
C ARG A 106 11.68 4.49 6.87
N LEU A 107 12.34 5.55 6.38
CA LEU A 107 12.17 6.04 5.02
C LEU A 107 12.79 5.09 3.99
N LYS A 108 13.96 4.53 4.26
CA LYS A 108 14.55 3.45 3.45
C LYS A 108 13.64 2.23 3.37
N ALA A 109 13.04 1.85 4.49
CA ALA A 109 12.07 0.76 4.51
C ALA A 109 10.79 1.09 3.73
N ILE A 110 10.31 2.34 3.74
CA ILE A 110 9.20 2.79 2.88
C ILE A 110 9.58 2.63 1.40
N GLY A 111 10.77 3.06 1.00
CA GLY A 111 11.27 2.88 -0.38
C GLY A 111 11.22 1.42 -0.83
N TRP A 112 11.70 0.49 -0.01
CA TRP A 112 11.62 -0.94 -0.31
C TRP A 112 10.19 -1.50 -0.34
N LEU A 113 9.30 -1.04 0.54
CA LEU A 113 7.90 -1.43 0.51
C LEU A 113 7.21 -0.94 -0.77
N MET A 114 7.54 0.26 -1.25
CA MET A 114 7.04 0.78 -2.52
C MET A 114 7.56 -0.02 -3.72
N VAL A 115 8.81 -0.48 -3.71
CA VAL A 115 9.32 -1.46 -4.70
C VAL A 115 8.49 -2.74 -4.65
N GLY A 116 8.22 -3.26 -3.45
CA GLY A 116 7.36 -4.43 -3.27
C GLY A 116 5.97 -4.23 -3.85
N LEU A 117 5.37 -3.05 -3.69
CA LEU A 117 4.06 -2.72 -4.29
C LEU A 117 4.09 -2.75 -5.82
N GLN A 118 5.17 -2.26 -6.45
CA GLN A 118 5.30 -2.35 -7.91
C GLN A 118 5.42 -3.81 -8.39
N ILE A 119 6.22 -4.61 -7.68
CA ILE A 119 6.41 -6.03 -8.00
C ILE A 119 5.12 -6.82 -7.84
N VAL A 120 4.33 -6.56 -6.80
CA VAL A 120 3.04 -7.22 -6.55
C VAL A 120 1.94 -6.71 -7.48
N GLY A 121 2.01 -5.45 -7.91
CA GLY A 121 1.04 -4.86 -8.83
C GLY A 121 0.97 -5.57 -10.19
N VAL A 122 2.11 -6.06 -10.70
CA VAL A 122 2.17 -6.77 -11.99
C VAL A 122 1.35 -8.07 -11.98
N PRO A 123 1.63 -9.07 -11.11
CA PRO A 123 0.85 -10.29 -11.08
C PRO A 123 -0.61 -10.03 -10.66
N LEU A 124 -0.86 -9.01 -9.83
CA LEU A 124 -2.24 -8.65 -9.45
C LEU A 124 -3.04 -8.21 -10.67
N ALA A 125 -2.46 -7.35 -11.51
CA ALA A 125 -3.16 -6.85 -12.68
C ALA A 125 -3.30 -7.91 -13.78
N ILE A 126 -2.33 -8.81 -13.94
CA ILE A 126 -2.48 -9.99 -14.82
C ILE A 126 -3.62 -10.88 -14.33
N ALA A 127 -3.65 -11.19 -13.03
CA ALA A 127 -4.70 -12.04 -12.45
C ALA A 127 -6.08 -11.38 -12.58
N ALA A 128 -6.18 -10.09 -12.27
CA ALA A 128 -7.42 -9.32 -12.38
C ALA A 128 -7.89 -9.20 -13.84
N GLY A 129 -6.98 -8.91 -14.78
CA GLY A 129 -7.28 -8.85 -16.21
C GLY A 129 -7.76 -10.19 -16.75
N THR A 130 -7.13 -11.30 -16.33
CA THR A 130 -7.58 -12.64 -16.72
C THR A 130 -8.98 -12.96 -16.21
N VAL A 131 -9.33 -12.50 -15.00
CA VAL A 131 -10.71 -12.62 -14.47
C VAL A 131 -11.67 -11.74 -15.27
N ALA A 132 -11.31 -10.49 -15.56
CA ALA A 132 -12.13 -9.56 -16.34
C ALA A 132 -12.41 -10.08 -17.77
N ASP A 133 -11.39 -10.63 -18.44
CA ASP A 133 -11.51 -11.23 -19.77
C ASP A 133 -12.53 -12.38 -19.78
N MET A 134 -12.61 -13.17 -18.70
CA MET A 134 -13.64 -14.22 -18.58
C MET A 134 -15.06 -13.64 -18.54
N PHE A 135 -15.23 -12.40 -18.07
CA PHE A 135 -16.50 -11.67 -18.08
C PHE A 135 -16.75 -10.86 -19.37
N GLY A 136 -15.84 -10.91 -20.34
CA GLY A 136 -15.91 -10.13 -21.57
C GLY A 136 -15.50 -8.67 -21.41
N GLU A 137 -14.88 -8.32 -20.28
CA GLU A 137 -14.31 -7.00 -20.01
C GLU A 137 -12.81 -7.02 -20.32
N SER A 138 -12.38 -6.29 -21.34
CA SER A 138 -11.01 -6.37 -21.85
C SER A 138 -10.06 -5.32 -21.27
N ASP A 139 -10.29 -4.83 -20.05
CA ASP A 139 -9.42 -3.80 -19.47
C ASP A 139 -8.30 -4.42 -18.63
N THR A 140 -7.17 -4.68 -19.28
CA THR A 140 -5.92 -4.96 -18.59
C THR A 140 -5.39 -3.65 -18.00
N GLY A 141 -5.97 -3.21 -16.88
CA GLY A 141 -5.69 -1.94 -16.20
C GLY A 141 -4.31 -1.81 -15.55
N TRP A 142 -3.28 -2.51 -16.05
CA TRP A 142 -1.90 -2.33 -15.59
C TRP A 142 -1.18 -1.26 -16.40
N ASP A 143 -0.93 -0.11 -15.78
CA ASP A 143 -0.03 0.91 -16.33
C ASP A 143 1.29 0.91 -15.54
N PHE A 144 2.40 0.80 -16.26
CA PHE A 144 3.72 0.90 -15.67
C PHE A 144 3.99 2.35 -15.25
N SER A 145 3.81 2.63 -13.96
CA SER A 145 3.89 4.00 -13.45
C SER A 145 5.33 4.48 -13.33
N LEU A 146 5.80 5.22 -14.35
CA LEU A 146 7.06 5.98 -14.27
C LEU A 146 7.08 6.91 -13.05
N ASN A 147 5.93 7.52 -12.72
CA ASN A 147 5.77 8.34 -11.52
C ASN A 147 6.01 7.53 -10.23
N GLY A 148 5.55 6.28 -10.17
CA GLY A 148 5.80 5.38 -9.05
C GLY A 148 7.29 5.09 -8.85
N ILE A 149 8.03 4.87 -9.94
CA ILE A 149 9.49 4.65 -9.89
C ILE A 149 10.22 5.91 -9.44
N LEU A 150 9.86 7.07 -9.99
CA LEU A 150 10.44 8.35 -9.58
C LEU A 150 10.18 8.62 -8.09
N ALA A 151 8.98 8.31 -7.59
CA ALA A 151 8.65 8.45 -6.17
C ALA A 151 9.52 7.53 -5.29
N ILE A 152 9.75 6.27 -5.71
CA ILE A 152 10.64 5.34 -5.01
C ILE A 152 12.07 5.90 -4.93
N LEU A 153 12.60 6.39 -6.05
CA LEU A 153 13.95 6.97 -6.10
C LEU A 153 14.04 8.19 -5.20
N LEU A 154 13.04 9.08 -5.23
CA LEU A 154 12.99 10.24 -4.36
C LEU A 154 12.97 9.85 -2.88
N VAL A 155 12.22 8.83 -2.50
CA VAL A 155 12.18 8.33 -1.12
C VAL A 155 13.56 7.79 -0.69
N PHE A 156 14.27 7.07 -1.56
CA PHE A 156 15.64 6.62 -1.25
C PHE A 156 16.62 7.79 -1.12
N ILE A 157 16.53 8.80 -2.00
CA ILE A 157 17.35 10.01 -1.91
C ILE A 157 17.08 10.73 -0.59
N LEU A 158 15.80 10.92 -0.24
CA LEU A 158 15.41 11.53 1.02
C LEU A 158 15.90 10.71 2.22
N ALA A 159 15.91 9.38 2.15
CA ALA A 159 16.46 8.53 3.20
C ALA A 159 17.96 8.81 3.43
N GLY A 160 18.74 8.94 2.36
CA GLY A 160 20.16 9.31 2.44
C GLY A 160 20.39 10.72 2.99
N ILE A 161 19.55 11.68 2.62
CA ILE A 161 19.61 13.04 3.17
C ILE A 161 19.30 13.03 4.67
N PHE A 162 18.30 12.26 5.11
CA PHE A 162 17.96 12.13 6.53
C PHE A 162 19.06 11.44 7.34
N GLU A 163 19.74 10.44 6.75
CA GLU A 163 20.89 9.77 7.35
C GLU A 163 22.03 10.76 7.59
N ARG A 164 22.40 11.53 6.56
CA ARG A 164 23.45 12.54 6.69
C ARG A 164 23.06 13.68 7.65
N GLY A 165 21.79 14.07 7.65
CA GLY A 165 21.23 15.05 8.59
C GLY A 165 21.32 14.58 10.04
N ALA A 166 21.10 13.29 10.30
CA ALA A 166 21.23 12.71 11.63
C ALA A 166 22.71 12.67 12.09
N GLU A 167 23.64 12.32 11.21
CA GLU A 167 25.08 12.33 11.51
C GLU A 167 25.57 13.74 11.88
N MET A 168 25.19 14.76 11.10
CA MET A 168 25.57 16.15 11.41
C MET A 168 25.01 16.62 12.75
N ARG A 169 23.81 16.17 13.13
CA ARG A 169 23.23 16.47 14.44
C ARG A 169 24.00 15.78 15.58
N GLU A 170 24.34 14.51 15.43
CA GLU A 170 25.14 13.75 16.41
C GLU A 170 26.52 14.41 16.61
N GLU A 171 27.17 14.87 15.54
CA GLU A 171 28.44 15.61 15.61
C GLU A 171 28.32 16.93 16.41
N LEU A 172 27.25 17.70 16.22
CA LEU A 172 27.01 18.96 16.93
C LEU A 172 26.72 18.74 18.43
N GLU A 173 25.91 17.74 18.76
CA GLU A 173 25.59 17.40 20.16
C GLU A 173 26.83 16.88 20.93
N GLY A 174 27.82 16.29 20.24
CA GLY A 174 29.07 15.80 20.82
C GLY A 174 30.16 16.86 21.07
N THR A 175 29.92 18.13 20.72
CA THR A 175 30.88 19.24 20.89
C THR A 175 30.65 20.09 22.15
N ILE A 176 29.73 19.69 23.02
CA ILE A 176 29.35 20.37 24.27
C ILE A 176 29.99 19.68 25.47
#